data_AF-A0A2K1Q6B1-F1
#
_entry.id   AF-A0A2K1Q6B1-F1
#
_cell.length_a   1.000
_cell.length_b   1.000
_cell.length_c   1.000
_cell.angle_alpha   90.00
_cell.angle_beta   90.00
_cell.angle_gamma   90.00
#
_symmetry.space_group_name_H-M   'P 1'
#
loop_
_entity.id
_entity.type
_entity.pdbx_description
1 polymer ?
#
loop_
_entity_poly.entity_id
_entity_poly.type
_entity_poly.pdbx_seq_one_letter_code
_entity_poly.pdbx_strand_id
1 'polypeptide(L)'
;MKTDYNLGQKEGDSGFAPAVSPTAATTIITHNDAIQGGETTINTQGENMPAWYARPKEANGPLPVVLVVQEIFGVHEHIRDICRRLAAEGYLAVAPELYFRQGDPSEYSNIQQLMENLVSKVPDAQVLADLDHVANWAAKHGGDMRNMAITGFCWGGRIVWLYAAHNPQLKAGVAWYGRLIGEKTMKQPKHPIDIAVDLNAPVLGLYGAKDGGIPLESVDSMRQALHAANATADIIVYPEAGHAFNADYRPSYHEESAKDGWQRMLAWFHQYGVKPAS
;
A
#
# COMPACT_ATOMS: atom_id res chain seq x y z
N MET A 1 0.35 43.53 27.69
CA MET A 1 -0.17 43.24 26.34
C MET A 1 0.63 42.07 25.78
N LYS A 2 0.20 40.84 26.05
CA LYS A 2 0.70 39.62 25.43
C LYS A 2 -0.55 38.80 25.14
N THR A 3 -0.85 38.64 23.85
CA THR A 3 -1.99 37.92 23.33
C THR A 3 -1.65 36.44 23.33
N ASP A 4 -2.41 35.67 24.11
CA ASP A 4 -2.42 34.21 24.06
C ASP A 4 -2.96 33.75 22.69
N TYR A 5 -2.15 33.00 21.95
CA TYR A 5 -2.62 32.21 20.82
C TYR A 5 -3.18 30.89 21.35
N ASN A 6 -4.46 30.89 21.69
CA ASN A 6 -5.26 29.69 21.76
C ASN A 6 -5.43 29.13 20.34
N LEU A 7 -4.60 28.16 19.96
CA LEU A 7 -4.93 27.25 18.87
C LEU A 7 -5.95 26.26 19.40
N GLY A 8 -7.23 26.64 19.28
CA GLY A 8 -8.33 25.70 19.43
C GLY A 8 -8.12 24.53 18.48
N GLN A 9 -8.07 23.32 19.04
CA GLN A 9 -8.28 22.09 18.28
C GLN A 9 -9.60 22.25 17.54
N LYS A 10 -9.54 22.26 16.20
CA LYS A 10 -10.74 22.04 15.39
C LYS A 10 -11.17 20.60 15.64
N GLU A 11 -12.29 20.40 16.33
CA GLU A 11 -13.10 19.20 16.14
C GLU A 11 -13.45 19.12 14.64
N GLY A 12 -13.05 18.05 13.94
CA GLY A 12 -13.60 17.75 12.62
C GLY A 12 -12.65 17.38 11.48
N ASP A 13 -11.46 16.83 11.72
CA ASP A 13 -10.76 16.11 10.65
C ASP A 13 -10.15 14.80 11.17
N SER A 14 -10.73 13.68 10.75
CA SER A 14 -10.31 12.34 11.17
C SER A 14 -9.11 11.83 10.36
N GLY A 15 -8.59 12.64 9.43
CA GLY A 15 -7.52 12.27 8.51
C GLY A 15 -7.97 11.33 7.37
N PHE A 16 -9.26 10.97 7.33
CA PHE A 16 -9.85 10.16 6.27
C PHE A 16 -10.31 11.02 5.09
N ALA A 17 -10.03 10.58 3.86
CA ALA A 17 -10.52 11.26 2.67
C ALA A 17 -12.06 11.36 2.64
N PRO A 18 -12.65 12.48 2.15
CA PRO A 18 -14.10 12.68 2.21
C PRO A 18 -14.92 11.61 1.49
N ALA A 19 -14.41 11.04 0.39
CA ALA A 19 -15.07 9.95 -0.36
C ALA A 19 -15.30 8.67 0.44
N VAL A 20 -14.78 8.57 1.67
CA VAL A 20 -14.92 7.39 2.52
C VAL A 20 -15.86 7.57 3.70
N SER A 21 -16.43 8.77 3.86
CA SER A 21 -17.33 9.08 4.97
C SER A 21 -18.74 8.48 4.77
N PRO A 22 -19.43 8.07 5.85
CA PRO A 22 -18.94 8.00 7.23
C PRO A 22 -18.00 6.79 7.46
N THR A 23 -17.07 6.91 8.42
CA THR A 23 -16.20 5.81 8.84
C THR A 23 -16.94 4.82 9.74
N ALA A 24 -16.57 3.54 9.67
CA ALA A 24 -17.19 2.46 10.44
C ALA A 24 -16.72 2.45 11.90
N ALA A 25 -17.54 1.93 12.81
CA ALA A 25 -17.18 1.75 14.22
C ALA A 25 -16.02 0.76 14.44
N THR A 26 -15.70 -0.04 13.42
CA THR A 26 -14.57 -0.97 13.39
C THR A 26 -13.23 -0.31 13.11
N THR A 27 -13.19 1.01 12.88
CA THR A 27 -11.96 1.76 12.57
C THR A 27 -10.88 1.52 13.63
N ILE A 28 -9.68 1.18 13.19
CA ILE A 28 -8.51 0.97 14.04
C ILE A 28 -7.60 2.20 13.95
N ILE A 29 -7.22 2.74 15.10
CA ILE A 29 -6.19 3.76 15.23
C ILE A 29 -5.11 3.24 16.19
N THR A 30 -3.94 2.96 15.63
CA THR A 30 -2.80 2.40 16.35
C THR A 30 -2.05 3.51 17.08
N HIS A 31 -2.17 3.53 18.39
CA HIS A 31 -1.33 4.32 19.29
C HIS A 31 -0.26 3.41 19.90
N ASN A 32 1.01 3.70 19.65
CA ASN A 32 2.12 2.93 20.19
C ASN A 32 3.29 3.87 20.53
N ASP A 33 3.66 3.93 21.81
CA ASP A 33 4.72 4.83 22.28
C ASP A 33 6.12 4.40 21.84
N ALA A 34 6.30 3.17 21.35
CA ALA A 34 7.56 2.64 20.85
C ALA A 34 7.84 3.00 19.37
N ILE A 35 6.86 3.58 18.66
CA ILE A 35 7.02 3.99 17.26
C ILE A 35 7.03 5.51 17.12
N GLN A 36 7.67 6.00 16.08
CA GLN A 36 7.57 7.38 15.61
C GLN A 36 7.12 7.37 14.15
N GLY A 37 6.27 8.31 13.80
CA GLY A 37 5.84 8.52 12.43
C GLY A 37 5.52 9.99 12.18
N GLY A 38 5.47 10.36 10.91
CA GLY A 38 5.23 11.73 10.53
C GLY A 38 5.23 11.91 9.02
N GLU A 39 4.91 13.15 8.63
CA GLU A 39 5.00 13.59 7.24
C GLU A 39 6.47 13.85 6.88
N THR A 40 6.80 13.58 5.63
CA THR A 40 8.10 13.86 5.03
C THR A 40 7.91 14.23 3.56
N THR A 41 9.01 14.56 2.90
CA THR A 41 9.03 14.85 1.46
C THR A 41 10.14 14.06 0.80
N ILE A 42 9.81 13.43 -0.32
CA ILE A 42 10.70 12.59 -1.12
C ILE A 42 10.92 13.28 -2.45
N ASN A 43 12.18 13.58 -2.77
CA ASN A 43 12.51 14.12 -4.08
C ASN A 43 12.38 13.02 -5.13
N THR A 44 11.52 13.24 -6.12
CA THR A 44 11.31 12.31 -7.23
C THR A 44 11.24 13.10 -8.54
N GLN A 45 12.15 12.79 -9.45
CA GLN A 45 12.18 13.39 -10.79
C GLN A 45 12.21 14.93 -10.80
N GLY A 46 12.83 15.56 -9.79
CA GLY A 46 12.92 17.02 -9.67
C GLY A 46 11.75 17.68 -8.93
N GLU A 47 10.77 16.91 -8.47
CA GLU A 47 9.64 17.36 -7.67
C GLU A 47 9.68 16.77 -6.25
N ASN A 48 8.88 17.34 -5.36
CA ASN A 48 8.86 17.04 -3.94
C ASN A 48 7.55 16.32 -3.58
N MET A 49 7.56 14.99 -3.62
CA MET A 49 6.40 14.16 -3.32
C MET A 49 6.20 14.07 -1.80
N PRO A 50 5.02 14.44 -1.28
CA PRO A 50 4.68 14.17 0.12
C PRO A 50 4.66 12.67 0.40
N ALA A 51 5.04 12.29 1.62
CA ALA A 51 4.91 10.92 2.08
C ALA A 51 4.67 10.89 3.59
N TRP A 52 4.02 9.82 4.04
CA TRP A 52 3.99 9.46 5.46
C TRP A 52 5.00 8.35 5.73
N TYR A 53 5.67 8.39 6.87
CA TYR A 53 6.50 7.28 7.32
C TYR A 53 6.20 6.92 8.77
N ALA A 54 6.50 5.68 9.14
CA ALA A 54 6.54 5.23 10.52
C ALA A 54 7.66 4.20 10.72
N ARG A 55 8.28 4.21 11.91
CA ARG A 55 9.37 3.31 12.31
C ARG A 55 9.43 3.14 13.83
N PRO A 56 10.11 2.10 14.36
CA PRO A 56 10.54 2.08 15.75
C PRO A 56 11.32 3.35 16.12
N LYS A 57 11.06 3.88 17.33
CA LYS A 57 11.85 4.98 17.92
C LYS A 57 13.29 4.55 18.14
N GLU A 58 13.44 3.41 18.81
CA GLU A 58 14.73 2.79 19.09
C GLU A 58 15.04 1.75 18.03
N ALA A 59 16.14 1.92 17.30
CA ALA A 59 16.59 0.98 16.29
C ALA A 59 18.12 0.85 16.35
N ASN A 60 18.60 -0.37 16.57
CA ASN A 60 20.03 -0.68 16.67
C ASN A 60 20.66 -0.94 15.28
N GLY A 61 20.37 -0.08 14.31
CA GLY A 61 20.89 -0.17 12.94
C GLY A 61 19.83 0.07 11.86
N PRO A 62 20.19 -0.17 10.58
CA PRO A 62 19.26 -0.07 9.46
C PRO A 62 18.08 -1.06 9.60
N LEU A 63 16.87 -0.57 9.36
CA LEU A 63 15.61 -1.32 9.49
C LEU A 63 15.20 -1.97 8.16
N PRO A 64 14.59 -3.16 8.15
CA PRO A 64 13.90 -3.65 6.96
C PRO A 64 12.81 -2.66 6.55
N VAL A 65 12.61 -2.49 5.23
CA VAL A 65 11.76 -1.45 4.68
C VAL A 65 10.53 -2.05 4.03
N VAL A 66 9.37 -1.46 4.29
CA VAL A 66 8.12 -1.79 3.62
C VAL A 66 7.58 -0.54 2.93
N LEU A 67 7.56 -0.56 1.59
CA LEU A 67 6.85 0.43 0.81
C LEU A 67 5.34 0.12 0.91
N VAL A 68 4.52 1.10 1.29
CA VAL A 68 3.08 0.92 1.50
C VAL A 68 2.32 1.72 0.44
N VAL A 69 1.66 1.02 -0.47
CA VAL A 69 0.96 1.64 -1.60
C VAL A 69 -0.52 1.86 -1.26
N GLN A 70 -0.93 3.13 -1.39
CA GLN A 70 -2.28 3.61 -1.12
C GLN A 70 -3.38 2.89 -1.92
N GLU A 71 -4.61 3.00 -1.40
CA GLU A 71 -5.83 2.85 -2.20
C GLU A 71 -6.02 4.08 -3.10
N ILE A 72 -7.21 4.23 -3.71
CA ILE A 72 -7.53 5.41 -4.53
C ILE A 72 -7.68 6.71 -3.71
N PHE A 73 -7.68 6.61 -2.38
CA PHE A 73 -8.00 7.71 -1.45
C PHE A 73 -6.78 8.50 -0.96
N GLY A 74 -5.59 8.26 -1.51
CA GLY A 74 -4.36 8.91 -1.02
C GLY A 74 -3.79 8.25 0.23
N VAL A 75 -2.83 8.92 0.86
CA VAL A 75 -2.25 8.52 2.15
C VAL A 75 -3.11 9.07 3.29
N HIS A 76 -4.39 8.72 3.25
CA HIS A 76 -5.36 9.02 4.32
C HIS A 76 -5.14 8.12 5.55
N GLU A 77 -5.91 8.35 6.62
CA GLU A 77 -5.65 7.80 7.95
C GLU A 77 -5.48 6.28 8.01
N HIS A 78 -6.25 5.50 7.23
CA HIS A 78 -6.04 4.04 7.19
C HIS A 78 -4.64 3.64 6.71
N ILE A 79 -4.14 4.27 5.63
CA ILE A 79 -2.78 3.97 5.12
C ILE A 79 -1.72 4.43 6.13
N ARG A 80 -1.93 5.57 6.79
CA ARG A 80 -1.07 6.02 7.90
C ARG A 80 -1.07 5.02 9.05
N ASP A 81 -2.22 4.41 9.35
CA ASP A 81 -2.33 3.36 10.36
C ASP A 81 -1.60 2.08 9.97
N ILE A 82 -1.71 1.64 8.72
CA ILE A 82 -0.94 0.50 8.22
C ILE A 82 0.57 0.74 8.40
N CYS A 83 1.06 1.93 8.09
CA CYS A 83 2.46 2.29 8.38
C CYS A 83 2.78 2.16 9.87
N ARG A 84 1.92 2.65 10.77
CA ARG A 84 2.13 2.54 12.22
C ARG A 84 2.13 1.09 12.70
N ARG A 85 1.23 0.25 12.18
CA ARG A 85 1.17 -1.18 12.48
C ARG A 85 2.44 -1.90 12.04
N LEU A 86 2.93 -1.65 10.82
CA LEU A 86 4.21 -2.19 10.36
C LEU A 86 5.39 -1.69 11.20
N ALA A 87 5.38 -0.43 11.60
CA ALA A 87 6.40 0.11 12.50
C ALA A 87 6.40 -0.60 13.86
N ALA A 88 5.23 -0.95 14.39
CA ALA A 88 5.10 -1.70 15.63
C ALA A 88 5.66 -3.13 15.52
N GLU A 89 5.66 -3.70 14.31
CA GLU A 89 6.31 -4.98 14.00
C GLU A 89 7.83 -4.84 13.78
N GLY A 90 8.38 -3.62 13.75
CA GLY A 90 9.82 -3.38 13.62
C GLY A 90 10.30 -2.91 12.23
N TYR A 91 9.39 -2.51 11.34
CA TYR A 91 9.75 -2.05 9.99
C TYR A 91 9.89 -0.52 9.90
N LEU A 92 10.68 -0.04 8.93
CA LEU A 92 10.50 1.31 8.38
C LEU A 92 9.46 1.23 7.28
N ALA A 93 8.25 1.71 7.56
CA ALA A 93 7.15 1.75 6.61
C ALA A 93 7.02 3.15 5.99
N VAL A 94 6.88 3.22 4.66
CA VAL A 94 6.79 4.50 3.94
C VAL A 94 5.64 4.46 2.93
N ALA A 95 4.70 5.40 3.05
CA ALA A 95 3.57 5.57 2.15
C ALA A 95 3.69 6.89 1.36
N PRO A 96 4.05 6.85 0.07
CA PRO A 96 4.10 8.04 -0.79
C PRO A 96 2.72 8.48 -1.28
N GLU A 97 2.50 9.80 -1.39
CA GLU A 97 1.33 10.39 -2.08
C GLU A 97 1.52 10.32 -3.59
N LEU A 98 1.20 9.17 -4.20
CA LEU A 98 1.53 8.87 -5.60
C LEU A 98 0.73 9.68 -6.62
N TYR A 99 -0.29 10.41 -6.16
CA TYR A 99 -1.17 11.22 -7.00
C TYR A 99 -0.79 12.71 -6.98
N PHE A 100 0.23 13.11 -6.22
CA PHE A 100 0.53 14.52 -5.92
C PHE A 100 0.70 15.42 -7.16
N ARG A 101 1.13 14.86 -8.31
CA ARG A 101 1.24 15.60 -9.58
C ARG A 101 -0.10 15.81 -10.29
N GLN A 102 -1.05 14.91 -10.07
CA GLN A 102 -2.35 14.89 -10.76
C GLN A 102 -3.47 15.54 -9.95
N GLY A 103 -3.36 15.58 -8.63
CA GLY A 103 -4.33 16.22 -7.74
C GLY A 103 -4.42 15.55 -6.36
N ASP A 104 -5.30 16.09 -5.52
CA ASP A 104 -5.52 15.63 -4.15
C ASP A 104 -6.83 14.82 -4.06
N PRO A 105 -6.78 13.52 -3.67
CA PRO A 105 -7.98 12.72 -3.40
C PRO A 105 -8.94 13.33 -2.39
N SER A 106 -8.45 14.17 -1.47
CA SER A 106 -9.26 14.84 -0.45
C SER A 106 -10.26 15.84 -1.04
N GLU A 107 -10.04 16.29 -2.29
CA GLU A 107 -10.95 17.19 -3.01
C GLU A 107 -12.21 16.47 -3.54
N TYR A 108 -12.24 15.13 -3.48
CA TYR A 108 -13.31 14.31 -4.02
C TYR A 108 -14.13 13.64 -2.90
N SER A 109 -15.44 13.83 -2.94
CA SER A 109 -16.40 13.13 -2.07
C SER A 109 -17.11 11.96 -2.77
N ASN A 110 -16.84 11.76 -4.07
CA ASN A 110 -17.48 10.75 -4.89
C ASN A 110 -16.42 9.87 -5.59
N ILE A 111 -16.54 8.55 -5.44
CA ILE A 111 -15.59 7.56 -5.98
C ILE A 111 -15.52 7.62 -7.51
N GLN A 112 -16.65 7.78 -8.20
CA GLN A 112 -16.65 7.85 -9.66
C GLN A 112 -15.86 9.06 -10.17
N GLN A 113 -16.12 10.24 -9.58
CA GLN A 113 -15.38 11.46 -9.93
C GLN A 113 -13.90 11.36 -9.59
N LEU A 114 -13.55 10.77 -8.44
CA LEU A 114 -12.16 10.50 -8.05
C LEU A 114 -11.46 9.60 -9.09
N MET A 115 -12.12 8.53 -9.52
CA MET A 115 -11.60 7.61 -10.52
C MET A 115 -11.40 8.27 -11.88
N GLU A 116 -12.42 8.97 -12.38
CA GLU A 116 -12.42 9.61 -13.69
C GLU A 116 -11.44 10.78 -13.76
N ASN A 117 -11.41 11.63 -12.73
CA ASN A 117 -10.69 12.89 -12.78
C ASN A 117 -9.28 12.85 -12.19
N LEU A 118 -8.95 11.82 -11.39
CA LEU A 118 -7.63 11.69 -10.77
C LEU A 118 -6.96 10.34 -11.08
N VAL A 119 -7.53 9.23 -10.60
CA VAL A 119 -6.87 7.91 -10.62
C VAL A 119 -6.56 7.46 -12.05
N SER A 120 -7.50 7.62 -12.99
CA SER A 120 -7.32 7.27 -14.40
C SER A 120 -6.19 8.05 -15.08
N LYS A 121 -5.78 9.18 -14.49
CA LYS A 121 -4.78 10.07 -15.06
C LYS A 121 -3.36 9.78 -14.60
N VAL A 122 -3.17 8.90 -13.63
CA VAL A 122 -1.85 8.55 -13.06
C VAL A 122 -1.18 7.44 -13.89
N PRO A 123 -0.05 7.71 -14.57
CA PRO A 123 0.64 6.70 -15.37
C PRO A 123 1.37 5.67 -14.50
N ASP A 124 1.32 4.39 -14.87
CA ASP A 124 2.04 3.33 -14.15
C ASP A 124 3.54 3.59 -14.09
N ALA A 125 4.15 4.01 -15.21
CA ALA A 125 5.58 4.29 -15.27
C ALA A 125 6.02 5.39 -14.29
N GLN A 126 5.16 6.39 -14.04
CA GLN A 126 5.40 7.41 -13.03
C GLN A 126 5.43 6.77 -11.63
N VAL A 127 4.41 5.98 -11.31
CA VAL A 127 4.27 5.34 -9.99
C VAL A 127 5.46 4.42 -9.70
N LEU A 128 5.88 3.60 -10.66
CA LEU A 128 7.00 2.69 -10.48
C LEU A 128 8.31 3.45 -10.26
N ALA A 129 8.54 4.54 -11.01
CA ALA A 129 9.70 5.40 -10.81
C ALA A 129 9.65 6.15 -9.47
N ASP A 130 8.48 6.63 -9.03
CA ASP A 130 8.31 7.26 -7.73
C ASP A 130 8.65 6.27 -6.60
N LEU A 131 8.22 5.02 -6.69
CA LEU A 131 8.55 3.97 -5.71
C LEU A 131 10.06 3.69 -5.63
N ASP A 132 10.80 3.75 -6.75
CA ASP A 132 12.27 3.66 -6.71
C ASP A 132 12.90 4.84 -5.97
N HIS A 133 12.34 6.04 -6.09
CA HIS A 133 12.80 7.20 -5.33
C HIS A 133 12.45 7.06 -3.84
N VAL A 134 11.34 6.41 -3.49
CA VAL A 134 11.00 6.10 -2.09
C VAL A 134 12.01 5.11 -1.51
N ALA A 135 12.38 4.05 -2.26
CA ALA A 135 13.44 3.13 -1.84
C ALA A 135 14.77 3.86 -1.61
N ASN A 136 15.17 4.73 -2.54
CA ASN A 136 16.37 5.55 -2.42
C ASN A 136 16.33 6.50 -1.22
N TRP A 137 15.17 7.07 -0.92
CA TRP A 137 14.96 7.88 0.27
C TRP A 137 15.11 7.02 1.53
N ALA A 138 14.45 5.85 1.59
CA ALA A 138 14.49 4.97 2.76
C ALA A 138 15.92 4.52 3.08
N ALA A 139 16.74 4.20 2.06
CA ALA A 139 18.15 3.87 2.22
C ALA A 139 18.96 4.96 2.96
N LYS A 140 18.62 6.24 2.73
CA LYS A 140 19.28 7.39 3.35
C LYS A 140 18.71 7.75 4.73
N HIS A 141 17.56 7.16 5.10
CA HIS A 141 16.81 7.49 6.33
C HIS A 141 16.70 6.29 7.28
N GLY A 142 17.70 5.40 7.24
CA GLY A 142 17.83 4.28 8.17
C GLY A 142 17.19 2.98 7.71
N GLY A 143 16.91 2.82 6.41
CA GLY A 143 16.43 1.58 5.82
C GLY A 143 17.55 0.68 5.27
N ASP A 144 17.41 -0.63 5.39
CA ASP A 144 18.24 -1.65 4.76
C ASP A 144 17.59 -2.12 3.45
N MET A 145 18.10 -1.66 2.31
CA MET A 145 17.55 -2.02 0.99
C MET A 145 17.80 -3.47 0.60
N ARG A 146 18.66 -4.19 1.32
CA ARG A 146 18.78 -5.65 1.13
C ARG A 146 17.56 -6.40 1.65
N ASN A 147 16.77 -5.75 2.52
CA ASN A 147 15.57 -6.25 3.17
C ASN A 147 14.36 -5.36 2.85
N MET A 148 14.14 -5.07 1.56
CA MET A 148 13.04 -4.24 1.09
C MET A 148 11.85 -5.09 0.60
N ALA A 149 10.67 -4.81 1.13
CA ALA A 149 9.39 -5.35 0.67
C ALA A 149 8.43 -4.23 0.26
N ILE A 150 7.33 -4.64 -0.37
CA ILE A 150 6.21 -3.77 -0.72
C ILE A 150 4.88 -4.43 -0.34
N THR A 151 3.94 -3.65 0.16
CA THR A 151 2.54 -4.03 0.32
C THR A 151 1.64 -2.94 -0.24
N GLY A 152 0.44 -3.29 -0.67
CA GLY A 152 -0.48 -2.33 -1.25
C GLY A 152 -1.90 -2.85 -1.31
N PHE A 153 -2.86 -1.91 -1.28
CA PHE A 153 -4.28 -2.22 -1.11
C PHE A 153 -5.10 -1.69 -2.27
N CYS A 154 -6.05 -2.49 -2.79
CA CYS A 154 -6.92 -2.09 -3.90
C CYS A 154 -6.09 -1.68 -5.13
N TRP A 155 -6.10 -0.40 -5.50
CA TRP A 155 -5.25 0.17 -6.54
C TRP A 155 -3.77 -0.14 -6.27
N GLY A 156 -3.30 0.02 -5.03
CA GLY A 156 -1.96 -0.31 -4.61
C GLY A 156 -1.63 -1.80 -4.69
N GLY A 157 -2.63 -2.68 -4.54
CA GLY A 157 -2.46 -4.13 -4.71
C GLY A 157 -2.08 -4.48 -6.15
N ARG A 158 -2.64 -3.78 -7.15
CA ARG A 158 -2.21 -3.92 -8.56
C ARG A 158 -0.77 -3.42 -8.72
N ILE A 159 -0.43 -2.29 -8.10
CA ILE A 159 0.92 -1.72 -8.19
C ILE A 159 1.98 -2.64 -7.58
N VAL A 160 1.68 -3.38 -6.50
CA VAL A 160 2.61 -4.38 -5.93
C VAL A 160 3.06 -5.39 -6.99
N TRP A 161 2.13 -5.96 -7.76
CA TRP A 161 2.46 -6.90 -8.83
C TRP A 161 3.35 -6.26 -9.90
N LEU A 162 3.02 -5.04 -10.33
CA LEU A 162 3.80 -4.33 -11.34
C LEU A 162 5.20 -3.96 -10.82
N TYR A 163 5.31 -3.56 -9.56
CA TYR A 163 6.57 -3.19 -8.95
C TYR A 163 7.50 -4.40 -8.75
N ALA A 164 6.93 -5.58 -8.46
CA ALA A 164 7.69 -6.82 -8.39
C ALA A 164 8.29 -7.24 -9.75
N ALA A 165 7.65 -6.88 -10.87
CA ALA A 165 8.23 -7.04 -12.21
C ALA A 165 9.19 -5.91 -12.60
N HIS A 166 9.20 -4.79 -11.87
CA HIS A 166 9.98 -3.59 -12.20
C HIS A 166 11.33 -3.53 -11.49
N ASN A 167 11.36 -3.71 -10.16
CA ASN A 167 12.57 -3.52 -9.37
C ASN A 167 13.19 -4.86 -8.93
N PRO A 168 14.34 -5.28 -9.49
CA PRO A 168 14.97 -6.55 -9.15
C PRO A 168 15.63 -6.59 -7.76
N GLN A 169 15.69 -5.45 -7.05
CA GLN A 169 16.17 -5.40 -5.66
C GLN A 169 15.06 -5.73 -4.65
N LEU A 170 13.79 -5.77 -5.07
CA LEU A 170 12.68 -6.11 -4.20
C LEU A 170 12.80 -7.56 -3.69
N LYS A 171 12.62 -7.78 -2.38
CA LYS A 171 12.69 -9.11 -1.77
C LYS A 171 11.35 -9.82 -1.67
N ALA A 172 10.26 -9.08 -1.48
CA ALA A 172 8.93 -9.65 -1.38
C ALA A 172 7.85 -8.59 -1.65
N GLY A 173 6.74 -9.02 -2.25
CA GLY A 173 5.53 -8.22 -2.41
C GLY A 173 4.32 -8.91 -1.76
N VAL A 174 3.41 -8.13 -1.18
CA VAL A 174 2.10 -8.62 -0.74
C VAL A 174 0.99 -7.73 -1.31
N ALA A 175 0.21 -8.27 -2.23
CA ALA A 175 -0.84 -7.56 -2.95
C ALA A 175 -2.21 -7.87 -2.36
N TRP A 176 -2.89 -6.86 -1.83
CA TRP A 176 -4.23 -6.99 -1.26
C TRP A 176 -5.28 -6.57 -2.28
N TYR A 177 -6.13 -7.53 -2.71
CA TYR A 177 -7.28 -7.32 -3.59
C TYR A 177 -6.99 -6.34 -4.76
N GLY A 178 -5.87 -6.57 -5.45
CA GLY A 178 -5.43 -5.75 -6.58
C GLY A 178 -5.93 -6.27 -7.92
N ARG A 179 -6.45 -5.40 -8.79
CA ARG A 179 -6.98 -5.81 -10.10
C ARG A 179 -5.93 -6.55 -10.95
N LEU A 180 -6.25 -7.78 -11.35
CA LEU A 180 -5.36 -8.71 -12.08
C LEU A 180 -5.45 -8.60 -13.60
N ILE A 181 -6.66 -8.30 -14.10
CA ILE A 181 -6.98 -8.15 -15.53
C ILE A 181 -7.84 -6.88 -15.67
N GLY A 182 -7.64 -6.12 -16.75
CA GLY A 182 -8.41 -4.91 -17.01
C GLY A 182 -8.20 -4.40 -18.43
N GLU A 183 -8.88 -3.29 -18.73
CA GLU A 183 -8.69 -2.55 -19.97
C GLU A 183 -7.35 -1.82 -19.97
N LYS A 184 -6.56 -2.04 -21.02
CA LYS A 184 -5.26 -1.40 -21.22
C LYS A 184 -5.47 0.00 -21.77
N THR A 185 -4.76 0.97 -21.19
CA THR A 185 -4.73 2.35 -21.68
C THR A 185 -3.29 2.79 -21.92
N MET A 186 -3.09 3.95 -22.55
CA MET A 186 -1.75 4.53 -22.70
C MET A 186 -1.05 4.78 -21.35
N LYS A 187 -1.82 5.06 -20.29
CA LYS A 187 -1.30 5.30 -18.94
C LYS A 187 -1.13 4.01 -18.14
N GLN A 188 -1.92 2.99 -18.45
CA GLN A 188 -1.95 1.69 -17.79
C GLN A 188 -1.86 0.58 -18.84
N PRO A 189 -0.70 0.39 -19.48
CA PRO A 189 -0.58 -0.46 -20.66
C PRO A 189 -0.52 -1.96 -20.33
N LYS A 190 -0.24 -2.32 -19.07
CA LYS A 190 -0.11 -3.70 -18.60
C LYS A 190 -0.93 -3.92 -17.32
N HIS A 191 -1.40 -5.14 -17.12
CA HIS A 191 -1.97 -5.63 -15.88
C HIS A 191 -1.11 -6.77 -15.29
N PRO A 192 -1.33 -7.16 -14.03
CA PRO A 192 -0.56 -8.25 -13.40
C PRO A 192 -0.46 -9.52 -14.26
N ILE A 193 -1.53 -9.91 -14.96
CA ILE A 193 -1.50 -11.08 -15.86
C ILE A 193 -0.45 -10.95 -16.98
N ASP A 194 -0.15 -9.74 -17.44
CA ASP A 194 0.78 -9.47 -18.54
C ASP A 194 2.26 -9.50 -18.11
N ILE A 195 2.54 -9.48 -16.80
CA ILE A 195 3.89 -9.37 -16.24
C ILE A 195 4.31 -10.57 -15.41
N ALA A 196 3.51 -11.64 -15.39
CA ALA A 196 3.82 -12.84 -14.58
C ALA A 196 5.21 -13.42 -14.89
N VAL A 197 5.63 -13.37 -16.16
CA VAL A 197 6.96 -13.78 -16.65
C VAL A 197 8.09 -12.84 -16.24
N ASP A 198 7.76 -11.58 -15.94
CA ASP A 198 8.73 -10.53 -15.63
C ASP A 198 8.98 -10.40 -14.11
N LEU A 199 8.30 -11.19 -13.26
CA LEU A 199 8.40 -11.08 -11.80
C LEU A 199 9.82 -11.38 -11.29
N ASN A 200 10.41 -10.41 -10.58
CA ASN A 200 11.75 -10.52 -9.98
C ASN A 200 11.72 -10.90 -8.50
N ALA A 201 10.56 -10.76 -7.85
CA ALA A 201 10.40 -10.96 -6.41
C ALA A 201 9.20 -11.87 -6.12
N PRO A 202 9.24 -12.65 -5.02
CA PRO A 202 8.11 -13.42 -4.56
C PRO A 202 6.90 -12.56 -4.21
N VAL A 203 5.72 -12.89 -4.74
CA VAL A 203 4.48 -12.14 -4.47
C VAL A 203 3.40 -13.02 -3.85
N LEU A 204 2.83 -12.56 -2.74
CA LEU A 204 1.63 -13.12 -2.14
C LEU A 204 0.41 -12.24 -2.47
N GLY A 205 -0.60 -12.82 -3.12
CA GLY A 205 -1.90 -12.22 -3.33
C GLY A 205 -2.88 -12.58 -2.21
N LEU A 206 -3.61 -11.60 -1.67
CA LEU A 206 -4.65 -11.78 -0.67
C LEU A 206 -5.99 -11.24 -1.22
N TYR A 207 -6.86 -12.14 -1.65
CA TYR A 207 -8.09 -11.83 -2.40
C TYR A 207 -9.34 -12.30 -1.68
N GLY A 208 -10.47 -11.61 -1.87
CA GLY A 208 -11.78 -12.01 -1.33
C GLY A 208 -12.60 -12.77 -2.38
N ALA A 209 -13.25 -13.88 -2.01
CA ALA A 209 -14.10 -14.63 -2.93
C ALA A 209 -15.39 -13.90 -3.31
N LYS A 210 -15.83 -12.96 -2.48
CA LYS A 210 -17.04 -12.14 -2.70
C LYS A 210 -16.71 -10.79 -3.36
N ASP A 211 -15.49 -10.62 -3.88
CA ASP A 211 -15.07 -9.41 -4.58
C ASP A 211 -15.66 -9.36 -6.00
N GLY A 212 -16.76 -8.62 -6.16
CA GLY A 212 -17.39 -8.43 -7.47
C GLY A 212 -16.55 -7.62 -8.47
N GLY A 213 -15.54 -6.88 -8.00
CA GLY A 213 -14.62 -6.13 -8.84
C GLY A 213 -13.44 -6.96 -9.36
N ILE A 214 -13.20 -8.12 -8.75
CA ILE A 214 -12.13 -9.06 -9.11
C ILE A 214 -12.70 -10.49 -9.08
N PRO A 215 -13.38 -10.92 -10.17
CA PRO A 215 -13.98 -12.25 -10.24
C PRO A 215 -12.93 -13.36 -10.06
N LEU A 216 -13.34 -14.49 -9.48
CA LEU A 216 -12.47 -15.66 -9.28
C LEU A 216 -11.84 -16.17 -10.59
N GLU A 217 -12.53 -16.03 -11.73
CA GLU A 217 -11.99 -16.33 -13.05
C GLU A 217 -10.71 -15.54 -13.36
N SER A 218 -10.63 -14.27 -12.94
CA SER A 218 -9.41 -13.46 -13.11
C SER A 218 -8.28 -13.93 -12.18
N VAL A 219 -8.62 -14.42 -10.99
CA VAL A 219 -7.66 -15.02 -10.04
C VAL A 219 -7.11 -16.33 -10.59
N ASP A 220 -7.98 -17.19 -11.13
CA ASP A 220 -7.58 -18.47 -11.72
C ASP A 220 -6.74 -18.27 -12.99
N SER A 221 -7.10 -17.29 -13.82
CA SER A 221 -6.28 -16.88 -14.97
C SER A 221 -4.89 -16.40 -14.54
N MET A 222 -4.80 -15.62 -13.45
CA MET A 222 -3.51 -15.19 -12.90
C MET A 222 -2.71 -16.37 -12.36
N ARG A 223 -3.33 -17.33 -11.64
CA ARG A 223 -2.65 -18.55 -11.17
C ARG A 223 -2.06 -19.34 -12.33
N GLN A 224 -2.79 -19.49 -13.43
CA GLN A 224 -2.30 -20.16 -14.64
C GLN A 224 -1.10 -19.42 -15.24
N ALA A 225 -1.16 -18.09 -15.33
CA ALA A 225 -0.04 -17.28 -15.83
C ALA A 225 1.20 -17.39 -14.94
N LEU A 226 1.05 -17.35 -13.61
CA LEU A 226 2.14 -17.52 -12.65
C LEU A 226 2.77 -18.91 -12.73
N HIS A 227 1.94 -19.96 -12.84
CA HIS A 227 2.41 -21.33 -13.04
C HIS A 227 3.18 -21.47 -14.37
N ALA A 228 2.65 -20.92 -15.46
CA ALA A 228 3.31 -20.96 -16.77
C ALA A 228 4.64 -20.19 -16.78
N ALA A 229 4.74 -19.12 -16.01
CA ALA A 229 5.97 -18.35 -15.82
C ALA A 229 6.98 -19.00 -14.85
N ASN A 230 6.59 -20.08 -14.15
CA ASN A 230 7.35 -20.64 -13.04
C ASN A 230 7.72 -19.56 -11.99
N ALA A 231 6.82 -18.61 -11.77
CA ALA A 231 7.02 -17.50 -10.85
C ALA A 231 6.83 -17.96 -9.40
N THR A 232 7.65 -17.44 -8.48
CA THR A 232 7.47 -17.67 -7.05
C THR A 232 6.33 -16.79 -6.53
N ALA A 233 5.09 -17.25 -6.64
CA ALA A 233 3.94 -16.50 -6.17
C ALA A 233 2.84 -17.42 -5.65
N ASP A 234 2.03 -16.90 -4.73
CA ASP A 234 0.84 -17.58 -4.24
C ASP A 234 -0.34 -16.61 -4.16
N ILE A 235 -1.56 -17.12 -4.30
CA ILE A 235 -2.78 -16.34 -4.16
C ILE A 235 -3.74 -17.06 -3.21
N ILE A 236 -3.94 -16.46 -2.05
CA ILE A 236 -4.92 -16.88 -1.05
C ILE A 236 -6.24 -16.17 -1.33
N VAL A 237 -7.31 -16.97 -1.36
CA VAL A 237 -8.68 -16.49 -1.54
C VAL A 237 -9.45 -16.75 -0.25
N TYR A 238 -9.97 -15.69 0.36
CA TYR A 238 -10.78 -15.73 1.57
C TYR A 238 -12.26 -15.91 1.20
N PRO A 239 -12.91 -17.04 1.56
CA PRO A 239 -14.28 -17.35 1.12
C PRO A 239 -15.33 -16.31 1.55
N GLU A 240 -15.17 -15.75 2.76
CA GLU A 240 -16.17 -14.86 3.35
C GLU A 240 -15.93 -13.37 3.08
N ALA A 241 -14.77 -13.02 2.52
CA ALA A 241 -14.35 -11.64 2.31
C ALA A 241 -14.74 -11.09 0.93
N GLY A 242 -15.10 -9.82 0.89
CA GLY A 242 -15.26 -9.03 -0.34
C GLY A 242 -14.03 -8.18 -0.66
N HIS A 243 -14.20 -7.19 -1.55
CA HIS A 243 -13.19 -6.17 -1.79
C HIS A 243 -12.91 -5.35 -0.53
N ALA A 244 -11.69 -4.83 -0.36
CA ALA A 244 -11.32 -3.96 0.77
C ALA A 244 -11.61 -4.59 2.15
N PHE A 245 -11.40 -5.90 2.29
CA PHE A 245 -11.69 -6.61 3.54
C PHE A 245 -10.75 -6.26 4.70
N ASN A 246 -9.60 -5.62 4.42
CA ASN A 246 -8.68 -5.11 5.44
C ASN A 246 -8.98 -3.65 5.84
N ALA A 247 -9.86 -2.95 5.13
CA ALA A 247 -10.21 -1.56 5.41
C ALA A 247 -11.15 -1.49 6.63
N ASP A 248 -10.57 -1.52 7.83
CA ASP A 248 -11.27 -1.51 9.14
C ASP A 248 -12.23 -0.32 9.33
N TYR A 249 -12.00 0.76 8.60
CA TYR A 249 -12.87 1.95 8.58
C TYR A 249 -14.09 1.82 7.66
N ARG A 250 -14.28 0.70 6.96
CA ARG A 250 -15.40 0.48 6.01
C ARG A 250 -16.28 -0.70 6.42
N PRO A 251 -17.56 -0.72 6.01
CA PRO A 251 -18.43 -1.89 6.14
C PRO A 251 -17.92 -3.15 5.42
N SER A 252 -16.97 -3.01 4.50
CA SER A 252 -16.34 -4.14 3.81
C SER A 252 -15.37 -4.93 4.69
N TYR A 253 -14.98 -4.38 5.85
CA TYR A 253 -14.05 -5.04 6.77
C TYR A 253 -14.54 -6.44 7.15
N HIS A 254 -13.66 -7.43 6.96
CA HIS A 254 -13.90 -8.79 7.42
C HIS A 254 -12.75 -9.17 8.37
N GLU A 255 -13.00 -9.00 9.67
CA GLU A 255 -11.98 -9.05 10.73
C GLU A 255 -11.11 -10.31 10.68
N GLU A 256 -11.73 -11.48 10.54
CA GLU A 256 -11.02 -12.77 10.49
C GLU A 256 -10.03 -12.81 9.31
N SER A 257 -10.49 -12.43 8.12
CA SER A 257 -9.66 -12.40 6.91
C SER A 257 -8.59 -11.33 6.96
N ALA A 258 -8.89 -10.16 7.52
CA ALA A 258 -7.92 -9.09 7.69
C ALA A 258 -6.78 -9.52 8.64
N LYS A 259 -7.12 -10.15 9.77
CA LYS A 259 -6.13 -10.65 10.74
C LYS A 259 -5.28 -11.78 10.15
N ASP A 260 -5.90 -12.78 9.51
CA ASP A 260 -5.14 -13.86 8.86
C ASP A 260 -4.25 -13.33 7.74
N GLY A 261 -4.77 -12.45 6.88
CA GLY A 261 -4.02 -11.78 5.83
C GLY A 261 -2.82 -11.00 6.35
N TRP A 262 -2.98 -10.30 7.48
CA TRP A 262 -1.89 -9.55 8.11
C TRP A 262 -0.78 -10.48 8.58
N GLN A 263 -1.14 -11.57 9.25
CA GLN A 263 -0.17 -12.57 9.71
C GLN A 263 0.55 -13.24 8.55
N ARG A 264 -0.17 -13.57 7.46
CA ARG A 264 0.45 -14.10 6.23
C ARG A 264 1.39 -13.11 5.56
N MET A 265 1.04 -11.83 5.54
CA MET A 265 1.92 -10.77 5.01
C MET A 265 3.24 -10.73 5.78
N LEU A 266 3.19 -10.69 7.12
CA LEU A 266 4.39 -10.70 7.97
C LEU A 266 5.20 -11.99 7.79
N ALA A 267 4.53 -13.14 7.75
CA ALA A 267 5.18 -14.43 7.52
C ALA A 267 5.86 -14.48 6.14
N TRP A 268 5.25 -13.92 5.10
CA TRP A 268 5.82 -13.84 3.75
C TRP A 268 7.08 -12.97 3.75
N PHE A 269 7.03 -11.79 4.38
CA PHE A 269 8.21 -10.93 4.53
C PHE A 269 9.34 -11.65 5.27
N HIS A 270 9.04 -12.33 6.38
CA HIS A 270 10.03 -13.10 7.12
C HIS A 270 10.65 -14.23 6.30
N GLN A 271 9.83 -14.98 5.55
CA GLN A 271 10.27 -16.10 4.70
C GLN A 271 11.31 -15.65 3.66
N TYR A 272 11.17 -14.44 3.11
CA TYR A 272 12.07 -13.91 2.08
C TYR A 272 13.12 -12.92 2.61
N GLY A 273 13.39 -12.98 3.92
CA GLY A 273 14.51 -12.27 4.56
C GLY A 273 14.21 -10.81 4.94
N VAL A 274 12.99 -10.33 4.74
CA VAL A 274 12.53 -9.00 5.17
C VAL A 274 12.04 -9.09 6.62
N LYS A 275 12.98 -9.41 7.52
CA LYS A 275 12.71 -9.67 8.94
C LYS A 275 13.32 -8.57 9.82
N PRO A 276 12.55 -7.97 10.75
CA PRO A 276 13.07 -7.08 11.78
C PRO A 276 14.07 -7.78 12.69
N ALA A 277 15.01 -7.02 13.23
CA ALA A 277 15.92 -7.53 14.25
C ALA A 277 15.10 -7.87 15.51
N SER A 278 15.29 -9.09 16.03
CA SER A 278 14.70 -9.58 17.28
C SER A 278 15.37 -8.97 18.50
#